data_AF-A0A558BMK5-F1
#
_entry.id   AF-A0A558BMK5-F1
#
_cell.length_a   1.000
_cell.length_b   1.000
_cell.length_c   1.000
_cell.angle_alpha   90.00
_cell.angle_beta   90.00
_cell.angle_gamma   90.00
#
_symmetry.space_group_name_H-M   'P 1'
#
loop_
_entity.id
_entity.type
_entity.pdbx_description
1 polymer ?
#
loop_
_entity_poly.entity_id
_entity_poly.type
_entity_poly.pdbx_seq_one_letter_code
_entity_poly.pdbx_strand_id
1 'polypeptide(L)'
;MDFQLTPTQRRVELARPWVLLGLYIALALAGWWWLAAPLVVVVCLAAFVQMHDTMHNALGLSKAANKRILSLSGLLILKSGHGLQVTHLRHHGRCLTEADPEGAPATWSFGRVLWQGPWHTLMLRREALRIAPNTKRIQLLETGATLALLVGFVALYWLTGSMVGLVYWGVAFLMSATMPIWASYVPHHVSSRNPVARTAAALAQAWTPITASFAFHHLHHHYPRVPTALLYRAATELPPPPEEAHHH
;
A
#
# COMPACT_ATOMS: atom_id res chain seq x y z
N MET A 1 -7.02 20.12 16.29
CA MET A 1 -7.75 18.84 16.45
C MET A 1 -6.76 17.71 16.19
N ASP A 2 -6.67 16.72 17.08
CA ASP A 2 -5.71 15.63 16.92
C ASP A 2 -6.32 14.53 16.04
N PHE A 3 -5.80 14.36 14.82
CA PHE A 3 -6.28 13.35 13.86
C PHE A 3 -5.70 11.97 14.22
N GLN A 4 -6.13 11.43 15.35
CA GLN A 4 -5.74 10.11 15.82
C GLN A 4 -6.89 9.12 15.76
N LEU A 5 -6.56 7.86 15.47
CA LEU A 5 -7.54 6.78 15.54
C LEU A 5 -7.99 6.58 16.98
N THR A 6 -9.30 6.50 17.19
CA THR A 6 -9.87 5.96 18.43
C THR A 6 -9.40 4.52 18.66
N PRO A 7 -9.44 3.99 19.91
CA PRO A 7 -9.06 2.61 20.17
C PRO A 7 -9.82 1.58 19.32
N THR A 8 -11.09 1.84 19.02
CA THR A 8 -11.91 0.97 18.15
C THR A 8 -11.46 1.05 16.70
N GLN A 9 -11.31 2.25 16.13
CA GLN A 9 -10.80 2.41 14.75
C GLN A 9 -9.42 1.78 14.59
N ARG A 10 -8.52 1.95 15.56
CA ARG A 10 -7.19 1.34 15.55
C ARG A 10 -7.27 -0.19 15.49
N ARG A 11 -8.14 -0.81 16.30
CA ARG A 11 -8.36 -2.27 16.27
C ARG A 11 -8.88 -2.72 14.90
N VAL A 12 -9.81 -1.97 14.32
CA VAL A 12 -10.35 -2.25 12.98
C VAL A 12 -9.24 -2.19 11.93
N GLU A 13 -8.48 -1.10 11.86
CA GLU A 13 -7.39 -0.96 10.87
C GLU A 13 -6.29 -2.00 11.05
N LEU A 14 -6.00 -2.41 12.30
CA LEU A 14 -5.05 -3.47 12.59
C LEU A 14 -5.54 -4.85 12.14
N ALA A 15 -6.82 -5.15 12.37
CA ALA A 15 -7.40 -6.46 12.06
C ALA A 15 -7.77 -6.62 10.58
N ARG A 16 -8.12 -5.52 9.89
CA ARG A 16 -8.74 -5.50 8.55
C ARG A 16 -8.06 -6.44 7.53
N PRO A 17 -6.76 -6.31 7.19
CA PRO A 17 -6.16 -7.17 6.17
C PRO A 17 -6.15 -8.65 6.56
N TRP A 18 -6.02 -8.96 7.86
CA TRP A 18 -5.97 -10.34 8.36
C TRP A 18 -7.35 -11.00 8.41
N VAL A 19 -8.39 -10.25 8.81
CA VAL A 19 -9.77 -10.73 8.76
C VAL A 19 -10.21 -10.97 7.32
N LEU A 20 -9.86 -10.05 6.41
CA LEU A 20 -10.15 -10.23 4.97
C LEU A 20 -9.39 -11.43 4.39
N LEU A 21 -8.14 -11.67 4.81
CA LEU A 21 -7.38 -12.85 4.42
C LEU A 21 -8.04 -14.15 4.92
N GLY A 22 -8.50 -14.17 6.17
CA GLY A 22 -9.23 -15.30 6.73
C GLY A 22 -10.54 -15.58 5.97
N LEU A 23 -11.28 -14.53 5.62
CA LEU A 23 -12.48 -14.64 4.80
C LEU A 23 -12.18 -15.17 3.40
N TYR A 24 -11.09 -14.70 2.77
CA TYR A 24 -10.61 -15.25 1.51
C TYR A 24 -10.35 -16.75 1.59
N ILE A 25 -9.62 -17.20 2.61
CA ILE A 25 -9.31 -18.62 2.80
C ILE A 25 -10.61 -19.42 2.97
N ALA A 26 -11.54 -18.96 3.80
CA ALA A 26 -12.83 -19.64 4.03
C ALA A 26 -13.65 -19.78 2.73
N LEU A 27 -13.77 -18.69 1.95
CA LEU A 27 -14.49 -18.69 0.68
C LEU A 27 -13.83 -19.59 -0.37
N ALA A 28 -12.50 -19.57 -0.45
CA ALA A 28 -11.74 -20.39 -1.38
C ALA A 28 -11.87 -21.88 -1.05
N LEU A 29 -11.80 -22.25 0.24
CA LEU A 29 -12.01 -23.63 0.70
C LEU A 29 -13.47 -24.10 0.48
N ALA A 30 -14.44 -23.19 0.54
CA ALA A 30 -15.83 -23.47 0.19
C ALA A 30 -16.08 -23.54 -1.34
N GLY A 31 -15.05 -23.30 -2.17
CA GLY A 31 -15.14 -23.33 -3.63
C GLY A 31 -15.80 -22.08 -4.26
N TRP A 32 -16.06 -21.02 -3.47
CA TRP A 32 -16.71 -19.79 -3.93
C TRP A 32 -15.71 -18.86 -4.61
N TRP A 33 -15.05 -19.36 -5.66
CA TRP A 33 -13.93 -18.67 -6.33
C TRP A 33 -14.29 -17.32 -6.94
N TRP A 34 -15.53 -17.15 -7.40
CA TRP A 34 -16.03 -15.88 -7.94
C TRP A 34 -16.09 -14.76 -6.89
N LEU A 35 -16.20 -15.11 -5.60
CA LEU A 35 -16.06 -14.16 -4.48
C LEU A 35 -14.62 -14.12 -3.96
N ALA A 36 -13.98 -15.28 -3.82
CA ALA A 36 -12.66 -15.38 -3.22
C ALA A 36 -11.59 -14.64 -4.03
N ALA A 37 -11.55 -14.81 -5.37
CA ALA A 37 -10.49 -14.19 -6.18
C ALA A 37 -10.55 -12.64 -6.16
N PRO A 38 -11.70 -11.98 -6.37
CA PRO A 38 -11.80 -10.52 -6.22
C PRO A 38 -11.48 -10.04 -4.80
N LEU A 39 -11.80 -10.81 -3.77
CA LEU A 39 -11.51 -10.45 -2.38
C LEU A 39 -9.99 -10.31 -2.12
N VAL A 40 -9.13 -11.03 -2.84
CA VAL A 40 -7.67 -10.87 -2.71
C VAL A 40 -7.22 -9.45 -3.06
N VAL A 41 -7.87 -8.81 -4.04
CA VAL A 41 -7.60 -7.39 -4.36
C VAL A 41 -7.90 -6.53 -3.14
N VAL A 42 -9.04 -6.73 -2.48
CA VAL A 42 -9.43 -6.00 -1.27
C VAL A 42 -8.44 -6.24 -0.12
N VAL A 43 -7.96 -7.47 0.06
CA VAL A 43 -6.90 -7.80 1.04
C VAL A 43 -5.62 -7.01 0.73
N CYS A 44 -5.18 -6.99 -0.53
CA CYS A 44 -3.97 -6.28 -0.94
C CYS A 44 -4.09 -4.77 -0.71
N LEU A 45 -5.25 -4.18 -1.02
CA LEU A 45 -5.52 -2.77 -0.78
C LEU A 45 -5.54 -2.45 0.73
N ALA A 46 -6.15 -3.30 1.55
CA ALA A 46 -6.14 -3.14 3.02
C ALA A 46 -4.72 -3.27 3.60
N ALA A 47 -3.93 -4.23 3.09
CA ALA A 47 -2.53 -4.41 3.47
C ALA A 47 -1.68 -3.20 3.05
N PHE A 48 -1.92 -2.63 1.87
CA PHE A 48 -1.26 -1.40 1.42
C PHE A 48 -1.54 -0.24 2.38
N VAL A 49 -2.81 -0.01 2.75
CA VAL A 49 -3.16 1.06 3.71
C VAL A 49 -2.46 0.84 5.06
N GLN A 50 -2.53 -0.38 5.60
CA GLN A 50 -1.89 -0.70 6.88
C GLN A 50 -0.38 -0.47 6.80
N MET A 51 0.26 -0.93 5.73
CA MET A 51 1.69 -0.73 5.47
C MET A 51 2.01 0.78 5.38
N HIS A 52 1.27 1.53 4.57
CA HIS A 52 1.45 2.96 4.35
C HIS A 52 1.34 3.76 5.67
N ASP A 53 0.28 3.55 6.45
CA ASP A 53 0.09 4.26 7.72
C ASP A 53 1.19 3.92 8.74
N THR A 54 1.73 2.69 8.72
CA THR A 54 2.88 2.33 9.58
C THR A 54 4.19 3.01 9.15
N MET A 55 4.37 3.33 7.86
CA MET A 55 5.56 4.08 7.40
C MET A 55 5.65 5.45 8.07
N HIS A 56 4.50 6.08 8.31
CA HIS A 56 4.36 7.40 8.94
C HIS A 56 4.16 7.35 10.45
N ASN A 57 4.05 6.16 11.04
CA ASN A 57 3.64 5.95 12.44
C ASN A 57 2.25 6.53 12.77
N ALA A 58 1.34 6.56 11.80
CA ALA A 58 0.02 7.19 11.94
C ALA A 58 -0.96 6.35 12.79
N LEU A 59 -0.73 5.05 12.97
CA LEU A 59 -1.67 4.16 13.68
C LEU A 59 -1.76 4.37 15.20
N GLY A 60 -0.98 5.28 15.78
CA GLY A 60 -0.96 5.52 17.24
C GLY A 60 -0.32 4.37 18.04
N LEU A 61 0.66 3.69 17.44
CA LEU A 61 1.40 2.57 18.03
C LEU A 61 2.82 2.97 18.41
N SER A 62 3.49 2.12 19.21
CA SER A 62 4.92 2.28 19.45
C SER A 62 5.71 2.09 18.15
N LYS A 63 6.88 2.73 18.05
CA LYS A 63 7.77 2.60 16.87
C LYS A 63 8.11 1.14 16.57
N ALA A 64 8.30 0.31 17.59
CA ALA A 64 8.59 -1.11 17.44
C ALA A 64 7.39 -1.88 16.87
N ALA A 65 6.17 -1.57 17.33
CA ALA A 65 4.95 -2.17 16.79
C ALA A 65 4.71 -1.77 15.32
N ASN A 66 4.88 -0.48 14.97
CA ASN A 66 4.78 -0.04 13.57
C ASN A 66 5.77 -0.78 12.68
N LYS A 67 7.04 -0.93 13.08
CA LYS A 67 8.04 -1.69 12.30
C LYS A 67 7.65 -3.14 12.07
N ARG A 68 7.09 -3.81 13.07
CA ARG A 68 6.62 -5.21 12.94
C ARG A 68 5.45 -5.31 11.97
N ILE A 69 4.45 -4.44 12.13
CA ILE A 69 3.26 -4.42 11.26
C ILE A 69 3.64 -4.01 9.84
N LEU A 70 4.59 -3.10 9.67
CA LEU A 70 5.15 -2.72 8.36
C LEU A 70 5.69 -3.94 7.60
N SER A 71 6.51 -4.76 8.26
CA SER A 71 7.02 -5.99 7.65
C SER A 71 5.89 -6.97 7.32
N LEU A 72 4.98 -7.22 8.25
CA LEU A 72 3.87 -8.16 8.07
C LEU A 72 2.92 -7.73 6.93
N SER A 73 2.58 -6.45 6.87
CA SER A 73 1.73 -5.88 5.81
C SER A 73 2.42 -5.92 4.46
N GLY A 74 3.73 -5.65 4.42
CA GLY A 74 4.53 -5.76 3.20
C GLY A 74 4.55 -7.18 2.62
N LEU A 75 4.63 -8.21 3.49
CA LEU A 75 4.58 -9.61 3.05
C LEU A 75 3.27 -9.97 2.35
N LEU A 76 2.13 -9.43 2.80
CA LEU A 76 0.82 -9.70 2.18
C LEU A 76 0.73 -9.24 0.72
N ILE A 77 1.60 -8.33 0.29
CA ILE A 77 1.63 -7.74 -1.07
C ILE A 77 3.00 -7.87 -1.74
N LEU A 78 3.83 -8.82 -1.29
CA LEU A 78 5.14 -9.15 -1.88
C LEU A 78 6.12 -7.96 -1.92
N LYS A 79 6.05 -7.07 -0.93
CA LYS A 79 6.96 -5.91 -0.78
C LYS A 79 7.87 -6.08 0.43
N SER A 80 9.00 -5.38 0.41
CA SER A 80 9.75 -5.10 1.64
C SER A 80 9.16 -3.82 2.21
N GLY A 81 8.52 -3.95 3.37
CA GLY A 81 7.93 -2.81 4.06
C GLY A 81 8.98 -1.75 4.36
N HIS A 82 10.15 -2.14 4.87
CA HIS A 82 11.22 -1.19 5.18
C HIS A 82 11.88 -0.60 3.92
N GLY A 83 12.00 -1.36 2.83
CA GLY A 83 12.51 -0.85 1.57
C GLY A 83 11.57 0.21 0.97
N LEU A 84 10.28 -0.08 0.94
CA LEU A 84 9.28 0.87 0.46
C LEU A 84 9.14 2.08 1.40
N GLN A 85 9.26 1.90 2.72
CA GLN A 85 9.30 3.02 3.67
C GLN A 85 10.41 4.02 3.33
N VAL A 86 11.60 3.55 2.94
CA VAL A 86 12.72 4.42 2.58
C VAL A 86 12.39 5.27 1.36
N THR A 87 11.85 4.66 0.29
CA THR A 87 11.50 5.41 -0.93
C THR A 87 10.28 6.30 -0.70
N HIS A 88 9.34 5.88 0.15
CA HIS A 88 8.12 6.65 0.42
C HIS A 88 8.42 7.91 1.22
N LEU A 89 9.25 7.80 2.27
CA LEU A 89 9.68 8.98 3.02
C LEU A 89 10.56 9.91 2.17
N ARG A 90 11.33 9.35 1.22
CA ARG A 90 12.07 10.13 0.22
C ARG A 90 11.11 10.88 -0.71
N HIS A 91 10.06 10.22 -1.18
CA HIS A 91 9.01 10.80 -2.01
C HIS A 91 8.34 11.99 -1.32
N HIS A 92 7.92 11.85 -0.06
CA HIS A 92 7.40 12.99 0.71
C HIS A 92 8.38 14.18 0.80
N GLY A 93 9.68 13.90 0.97
CA GLY A 93 10.69 14.95 1.11
C GLY A 93 11.21 15.54 -0.21
N ARG A 94 10.96 14.89 -1.35
CA ARG A 94 11.53 15.22 -2.68
C ARG A 94 10.52 15.04 -3.82
N CYS A 95 9.24 15.16 -3.52
CA CYS A 95 8.11 14.78 -4.36
C CYS A 95 8.28 15.27 -5.80
N LEU A 96 8.20 14.35 -6.76
CA LEU A 96 8.28 14.57 -8.21
C LEU A 96 9.59 15.18 -8.75
N THR A 97 10.61 15.34 -7.90
CA THR A 97 11.96 15.67 -8.38
C THR A 97 12.69 14.44 -8.93
N GLU A 98 13.82 14.63 -9.62
CA GLU A 98 14.66 13.51 -10.08
C GLU A 98 15.15 12.60 -8.93
N ALA A 99 15.18 13.13 -7.70
CA ALA A 99 15.59 12.43 -6.49
C ALA A 99 14.47 11.59 -5.84
N ASP A 100 13.33 11.46 -6.50
CA ASP A 100 12.14 10.72 -6.07
C ASP A 100 11.87 9.49 -6.96
N PRO A 101 12.46 8.34 -6.61
CA PRO A 101 12.28 7.13 -7.40
C PRO A 101 10.85 6.57 -7.31
N GLU A 102 10.08 6.88 -6.27
CA GLU A 102 8.73 6.34 -6.07
C GLU A 102 7.66 7.15 -6.81
N GLY A 103 7.80 8.48 -6.84
CA GLY A 103 6.96 9.37 -7.64
C GLY A 103 7.32 9.40 -9.12
N ALA A 104 8.50 8.90 -9.52
CA ALA A 104 8.93 8.87 -10.93
C ALA A 104 7.87 8.36 -11.94
N PRO A 105 7.07 7.31 -11.67
CA PRO A 105 6.00 6.88 -12.58
C PRO A 105 4.99 7.98 -12.91
N ALA A 106 4.73 8.93 -12.01
CA ALA A 106 3.83 10.05 -12.24
C ALA A 106 4.31 11.02 -13.35
N THR A 107 5.60 11.01 -13.72
CA THR A 107 6.13 11.83 -14.81
C THR A 107 6.25 11.07 -16.13
N TRP A 108 5.91 9.77 -16.14
CA TRP A 108 5.99 8.93 -17.33
C TRP A 108 4.73 9.03 -18.19
N SER A 109 4.84 8.70 -19.48
CA SER A 109 3.64 8.45 -20.29
C SER A 109 2.93 7.19 -19.80
N PHE A 110 1.60 7.12 -19.96
CA PHE A 110 0.83 5.96 -19.52
C PHE A 110 1.35 4.63 -20.10
N GLY A 111 1.71 4.60 -21.38
CA GLY A 111 2.30 3.42 -22.03
C GLY A 111 3.64 3.00 -21.39
N ARG A 112 4.46 3.97 -20.97
CA ARG A 112 5.70 3.68 -20.24
C ARG A 112 5.42 3.11 -18.86
N VAL A 113 4.41 3.60 -18.13
CA VAL A 113 4.00 3.04 -16.83
C VAL A 113 3.52 1.58 -16.97
N LEU A 114 2.75 1.27 -18.01
CA LEU A 114 2.29 -0.11 -18.27
C LEU A 114 3.46 -1.08 -18.50
N TRP A 115 4.47 -0.66 -19.27
CA TRP A 115 5.61 -1.51 -19.62
C TRP A 115 6.70 -1.57 -18.53
N GLN A 116 7.06 -0.42 -17.96
CA GLN A 116 8.16 -0.32 -16.97
C GLN A 116 7.68 -0.50 -15.53
N GLY A 117 6.37 -0.35 -15.25
CA GLY A 117 5.78 -0.50 -13.93
C GLY A 117 6.13 -1.81 -13.23
N PRO A 118 5.98 -2.99 -13.87
CA PRO A 118 6.36 -4.26 -13.26
C PRO A 118 7.81 -4.28 -12.74
N TRP A 119 8.73 -3.62 -13.44
CA TRP A 119 10.15 -3.53 -13.08
C TRP A 119 10.46 -2.44 -12.06
N HIS A 120 9.61 -1.42 -11.93
CA HIS A 120 9.75 -0.34 -10.95
C HIS A 120 9.87 -0.86 -9.52
N THR A 121 9.19 -1.97 -9.19
CA THR A 121 9.33 -2.61 -7.87
C THR A 121 10.77 -3.04 -7.59
N LEU A 122 11.48 -3.60 -8.58
CA LEU A 122 12.88 -3.99 -8.42
C LEU A 122 13.80 -2.77 -8.34
N MET A 123 13.48 -1.73 -9.12
CA MET A 123 14.17 -0.44 -9.04
C MET A 123 14.06 0.15 -7.63
N LEU A 124 12.86 0.20 -7.04
CA LEU A 124 12.66 0.71 -5.68
C LEU A 124 13.46 -0.06 -4.63
N ARG A 125 13.62 -1.38 -4.77
CA ARG A 125 14.51 -2.16 -3.88
C ARG A 125 15.95 -1.68 -3.97
N ARG A 126 16.45 -1.47 -5.20
CA ARG A 126 17.81 -0.97 -5.43
C ARG A 126 17.98 0.42 -4.84
N GLU A 127 17.04 1.32 -5.10
CA GLU A 127 17.10 2.70 -4.61
C GLU A 127 16.97 2.78 -3.09
N ALA A 128 16.12 1.95 -2.47
CA ALA A 128 16.03 1.88 -1.01
C ALA A 128 17.37 1.51 -0.35
N LEU A 129 18.11 0.55 -0.92
CA LEU A 129 19.44 0.16 -0.43
C LEU A 129 20.50 1.23 -0.68
N ARG A 130 20.37 2.01 -1.76
CA ARG A 130 21.27 3.16 -2.04
C ARG A 130 21.02 4.32 -1.08
N ILE A 131 19.75 4.67 -0.84
CA ILE A 131 19.33 5.78 0.02
C ILE A 131 19.60 5.46 1.49
N ALA A 132 19.33 4.23 1.93
CA ALA A 132 19.45 3.82 3.33
C ALA A 132 20.11 2.43 3.46
N PRO A 133 21.44 2.31 3.21
CA PRO A 133 22.15 1.03 3.24
C PRO A 133 22.11 0.33 4.60
N ASN A 134 21.93 1.08 5.69
CA ASN A 134 21.74 0.55 7.04
C ASN A 134 20.48 -0.32 7.19
N THR A 135 19.50 -0.21 6.28
CA THR A 135 18.29 -1.05 6.26
C THR A 135 18.48 -2.38 5.53
N LYS A 136 19.66 -2.64 4.95
CA LYS A 136 19.95 -3.84 4.13
C LYS A 136 19.55 -5.15 4.80
N ARG A 137 19.91 -5.33 6.08
CA ARG A 137 19.62 -6.59 6.79
C ARG A 137 18.12 -6.87 6.86
N ILE A 138 17.30 -5.89 7.25
CA ILE A 138 15.86 -6.07 7.36
C ILE A 138 15.21 -6.26 5.99
N GLN A 139 15.65 -5.53 4.96
CA GLN A 139 15.15 -5.72 3.59
C GLN A 139 15.46 -7.11 3.04
N LEU A 140 16.66 -7.66 3.32
CA LEU A 140 17.02 -9.01 2.92
C LEU A 140 16.19 -10.07 3.67
N LEU A 141 15.93 -9.86 4.97
CA LEU A 141 15.04 -10.74 5.73
C LEU A 141 13.61 -10.74 5.18
N GLU A 142 13.04 -9.57 4.89
CA GLU A 142 11.70 -9.45 4.28
C GLU A 142 11.65 -10.09 2.88
N THR A 143 12.71 -9.95 2.10
CA THR A 143 12.85 -10.61 0.79
C THR A 143 12.91 -12.13 0.94
N GLY A 144 13.76 -12.62 1.84
CA GLY A 144 13.89 -14.05 2.12
C GLY A 144 12.57 -14.65 2.60
N ALA A 145 11.85 -13.96 3.49
CA ALA A 145 10.53 -14.38 3.95
C ALA A 145 9.51 -14.41 2.80
N THR A 146 9.53 -13.43 1.90
CA THR A 146 8.66 -13.42 0.71
C THR A 146 8.95 -14.64 -0.18
N LEU A 147 10.22 -14.91 -0.49
CA LEU A 147 10.60 -16.07 -1.30
C LEU A 147 10.25 -17.40 -0.63
N ALA A 148 10.49 -17.51 0.67
CA ALA A 148 10.13 -18.69 1.45
C ALA A 148 8.62 -18.95 1.45
N LEU A 149 7.79 -17.89 1.57
CA LEU A 149 6.33 -18.00 1.44
C LEU A 149 5.94 -18.52 0.06
N LEU A 150 6.44 -17.90 -1.02
CA LEU A 150 6.12 -18.30 -2.39
C LEU A 150 6.50 -19.77 -2.66
N VAL A 151 7.72 -20.17 -2.30
CA VAL A 151 8.18 -21.57 -2.41
C VAL A 151 7.32 -22.51 -1.58
N GLY A 152 6.99 -22.13 -0.34
CA GLY A 152 6.14 -22.92 0.54
C GLY A 152 4.75 -23.17 -0.02
N PHE A 153 4.12 -22.16 -0.65
CA PHE A 153 2.81 -22.32 -1.27
C PHE A 153 2.84 -23.11 -2.58
N VAL A 154 3.91 -23.01 -3.37
CA VAL A 154 4.14 -23.91 -4.51
C VAL A 154 4.27 -25.35 -4.04
N ALA A 155 5.05 -25.61 -2.98
CA ALA A 155 5.16 -26.94 -2.41
C ALA A 155 3.82 -27.46 -1.86
N LEU A 156 3.04 -26.60 -1.19
CA LEU A 156 1.69 -26.95 -0.72
C LEU A 156 0.76 -27.35 -1.87
N TYR A 157 0.82 -26.63 -2.99
CA TYR A 157 0.05 -26.99 -4.19
C TYR A 157 0.46 -28.38 -4.70
N TRP A 158 1.75 -28.66 -4.83
CA TRP A 158 2.22 -29.98 -5.28
C TRP A 158 1.80 -31.12 -4.34
N LEU A 159 1.78 -30.88 -3.03
CA LEU A 159 1.45 -31.88 -2.03
C LEU A 159 -0.06 -32.12 -1.87
N THR A 160 -0.88 -31.09 -2.07
CA THR A 160 -2.32 -31.13 -1.73
C THR A 160 -3.25 -30.91 -2.92
N GLY A 161 -2.74 -30.46 -4.07
CA GLY A 161 -3.53 -29.97 -5.20
C GLY A 161 -4.26 -28.64 -4.94
N SER A 162 -4.09 -28.02 -3.76
CA SER A 162 -4.84 -26.82 -3.38
C SER A 162 -4.33 -25.57 -4.10
N MET A 163 -5.22 -24.89 -4.82
CA MET A 163 -4.92 -23.64 -5.55
C MET A 163 -5.02 -22.39 -4.67
N VAL A 164 -5.47 -22.49 -3.41
CA VAL A 164 -5.72 -21.33 -2.52
C VAL A 164 -4.50 -20.43 -2.41
N GLY A 165 -3.32 -21.00 -2.11
CA GLY A 165 -2.10 -20.19 -2.05
C GLY A 165 -1.73 -19.54 -3.38
N LEU A 166 -1.82 -20.29 -4.47
CA LEU A 166 -1.40 -19.83 -5.80
C LEU A 166 -2.29 -18.70 -6.32
N VAL A 167 -3.61 -18.79 -6.10
CA VAL A 167 -4.54 -17.72 -6.49
C VAL A 167 -4.25 -16.44 -5.70
N TYR A 168 -4.06 -16.55 -4.38
CA TYR A 168 -3.71 -15.40 -3.56
C TYR A 168 -2.43 -14.71 -4.08
N TRP A 169 -1.35 -15.47 -4.22
CA TRP A 169 -0.07 -14.89 -4.61
C TRP A 169 -0.02 -14.44 -6.06
N GLY A 170 -0.78 -15.08 -6.96
CA GLY A 170 -0.95 -14.61 -8.34
C GLY A 170 -1.61 -13.23 -8.41
N VAL A 171 -2.70 -13.02 -7.66
CA VAL A 171 -3.36 -11.72 -7.59
C VAL A 171 -2.49 -10.70 -6.86
N ALA A 172 -1.86 -11.06 -5.74
CA ALA A 172 -0.94 -10.18 -5.01
C ALA A 172 0.24 -9.75 -5.88
N PHE A 173 0.78 -10.63 -6.72
CA PHE A 173 1.81 -10.31 -7.70
C PHE A 173 1.32 -9.27 -8.71
N LEU A 174 0.14 -9.45 -9.30
CA LEU A 174 -0.45 -8.48 -10.23
C LEU A 174 -0.67 -7.12 -9.58
N MET A 175 -1.20 -7.11 -8.35
CA MET A 175 -1.38 -5.88 -7.57
C MET A 175 -0.05 -5.18 -7.29
N SER A 176 0.98 -5.95 -6.94
CA SER A 176 2.33 -5.44 -6.63
C SER A 176 3.05 -4.89 -7.87
N ALA A 177 2.92 -5.58 -9.01
CA ALA A 177 3.50 -5.20 -10.30
C ALA A 177 2.83 -3.96 -10.92
N THR A 178 1.53 -3.79 -10.67
CA THR A 178 0.75 -2.63 -11.15
C THR A 178 0.73 -1.47 -10.15
N MET A 179 1.35 -1.60 -8.98
CA MET A 179 1.45 -0.53 -7.97
C MET A 179 1.91 0.83 -8.51
N PRO A 180 2.85 0.94 -9.46
CA PRO A 180 3.22 2.23 -10.04
C PRO A 180 2.07 2.95 -10.75
N ILE A 181 1.08 2.19 -11.24
CA ILE A 181 -0.13 2.76 -11.84
C ILE A 181 -1.03 3.31 -10.75
N TRP A 182 -1.44 2.47 -9.79
CA TRP A 182 -2.51 2.82 -8.86
C TRP A 182 -2.02 3.56 -7.60
N ALA A 183 -0.75 3.45 -7.22
CA ALA A 183 -0.19 4.11 -6.03
C ALA A 183 0.70 5.33 -6.34
N SER A 184 1.05 5.57 -7.61
CA SER A 184 1.88 6.70 -8.03
C SER A 184 1.24 7.45 -9.20
N TYR A 185 1.10 6.82 -10.38
CA TYR A 185 0.57 7.51 -11.57
C TYR A 185 -0.84 8.09 -11.36
N VAL A 186 -1.82 7.27 -10.98
CA VAL A 186 -3.21 7.71 -10.80
C VAL A 186 -3.35 8.77 -9.70
N PRO A 187 -2.82 8.59 -8.47
CA PRO A 187 -2.96 9.59 -7.41
C PRO A 187 -2.39 10.98 -7.76
N HIS A 188 -1.35 11.05 -8.60
CA HIS A 188 -0.78 12.32 -9.06
C HIS A 188 -1.52 12.95 -10.25
N HIS A 189 -2.40 12.22 -10.92
CA HIS A 189 -3.22 12.73 -12.04
C HIS A 189 -4.70 12.92 -11.66
N VAL A 190 -5.10 12.53 -10.45
CA VAL A 190 -6.48 12.70 -9.95
C VAL A 190 -6.51 13.89 -9.01
N SER A 191 -7.22 14.95 -9.41
CA SER A 191 -7.46 16.10 -8.54
C SER A 191 -8.38 15.74 -7.37
N SER A 192 -8.04 16.21 -6.17
CA SER A 192 -8.90 16.14 -4.98
C SER A 192 -10.23 16.91 -5.14
N ARG A 193 -10.32 17.81 -6.12
CA ARG A 193 -11.56 18.53 -6.48
C ARG A 193 -12.48 17.72 -7.38
N ASN A 194 -12.05 16.57 -7.90
CA ASN A 194 -12.88 15.72 -8.76
C ASN A 194 -14.10 15.18 -7.97
N PRO A 195 -15.35 15.51 -8.35
CA PRO A 195 -16.54 15.10 -7.62
C PRO A 195 -16.72 13.57 -7.51
N VAL A 196 -16.31 12.84 -8.54
CA VAL A 196 -16.36 11.37 -8.57
C VAL A 196 -15.36 10.78 -7.58
N ALA A 197 -14.12 11.30 -7.56
CA ALA A 197 -13.09 10.85 -6.62
C ALA A 197 -13.49 11.10 -5.16
N ARG A 198 -14.08 12.26 -4.87
CA ARG A 198 -14.57 12.59 -3.51
C ARG A 198 -15.71 11.68 -3.06
N THR A 199 -16.66 11.42 -3.95
CA THR A 199 -17.80 10.53 -3.67
C THR A 199 -17.32 9.10 -3.46
N ALA A 200 -16.42 8.60 -4.32
CA ALA A 200 -15.81 7.29 -4.17
C ALA A 200 -15.02 7.17 -2.86
N ALA A 201 -14.27 8.21 -2.47
CA ALA A 201 -13.55 8.23 -1.19
C ALA A 201 -14.47 8.21 0.03
N ALA A 202 -15.58 8.95 -0.02
CA ALA A 202 -16.59 8.95 1.05
C ALA A 202 -17.27 7.57 1.20
N LEU A 203 -17.64 6.94 0.07
CA LEU A 203 -18.30 5.64 0.07
C LEU A 203 -17.37 4.51 0.50
N ALA A 204 -16.11 4.52 0.04
CA ALA A 204 -15.17 3.46 0.34
C ALA A 204 -14.43 3.64 1.67
N GLN A 205 -14.59 4.76 2.38
CA GLN A 205 -14.05 4.97 3.73
C GLN A 205 -14.41 3.83 4.70
N ALA A 206 -15.60 3.24 4.55
CA ALA A 206 -16.05 2.12 5.37
C ALA A 206 -15.34 0.78 5.02
N TRP A 207 -15.05 0.53 3.74
CA TRP A 207 -14.63 -0.79 3.25
C TRP A 207 -13.13 -0.87 2.93
N THR A 208 -12.61 0.10 2.18
CA THR A 208 -11.18 0.26 1.90
C THR A 208 -10.85 1.75 1.89
N PRO A 209 -10.29 2.31 2.98
CA PRO A 209 -9.93 3.73 3.02
C PRO A 209 -8.85 4.11 1.99
N ILE A 210 -8.38 3.17 1.17
CA ILE A 210 -7.44 3.37 0.08
C ILE A 210 -7.91 4.39 -0.97
N THR A 211 -9.21 4.49 -1.23
CA THR A 211 -9.76 5.53 -2.12
C THR A 211 -9.53 6.92 -1.53
N ALA A 212 -9.48 7.05 -0.21
CA ALA A 212 -9.07 8.29 0.45
C ALA A 212 -7.56 8.54 0.27
N SER A 213 -6.72 7.50 0.26
CA SER A 213 -5.30 7.63 -0.08
C SER A 213 -5.08 8.07 -1.53
N PHE A 214 -5.96 7.69 -2.46
CA PHE A 214 -5.89 8.12 -3.87
C PHE A 214 -6.47 9.52 -4.08
N ALA A 215 -7.66 9.78 -3.55
CA ALA A 215 -8.38 11.04 -3.76
C ALA A 215 -7.78 12.22 -2.98
N PHE A 216 -7.14 11.93 -1.83
CA PHE A 216 -6.54 12.94 -0.96
C PHE A 216 -5.02 12.77 -0.85
N HIS A 217 -4.38 12.28 -1.92
CA HIS A 217 -2.93 12.07 -1.95
C HIS A 217 -2.14 13.35 -1.62
N HIS A 218 -2.52 14.50 -2.19
CA HIS A 218 -1.91 15.80 -1.87
C HIS A 218 -2.08 16.22 -0.41
N LEU A 219 -3.26 15.97 0.17
CA LEU A 219 -3.51 16.22 1.58
C LEU A 219 -2.61 15.32 2.44
N HIS A 220 -2.43 14.07 2.04
CA HIS A 220 -1.55 13.14 2.72
C HIS A 220 -0.09 13.60 2.68
N HIS A 221 0.42 14.11 1.55
CA HIS A 221 1.76 14.71 1.47
C HIS A 221 1.94 15.86 2.47
N HIS A 222 0.91 16.68 2.66
CA HIS A 222 0.97 17.81 3.57
C HIS A 222 0.75 17.41 5.04
N TYR A 223 -0.09 16.40 5.30
CA TYR A 223 -0.40 15.88 6.63
C TYR A 223 -0.14 14.35 6.73
N PRO A 224 1.12 13.89 6.61
CA PRO A 224 1.44 12.46 6.47
C PRO A 224 1.14 11.61 7.70
N ARG A 225 0.99 12.25 8.87
CA ARG A 225 0.63 11.58 10.13
C ARG A 225 -0.87 11.38 10.31
N VAL A 226 -1.70 11.95 9.44
CA VAL A 226 -3.14 11.65 9.43
C VAL A 226 -3.31 10.23 8.89
N PRO A 227 -3.91 9.31 9.68
CA PRO A 227 -4.20 7.95 9.21
C PRO A 227 -5.07 8.00 7.97
N THR A 228 -4.85 7.07 7.04
CA THR A 228 -5.60 7.01 5.77
C THR A 228 -7.11 6.95 6.00
N ALA A 229 -7.56 6.24 7.05
CA ALA A 229 -8.97 6.15 7.45
C ALA A 229 -9.61 7.50 7.82
N LEU A 230 -8.81 8.49 8.21
CA LEU A 230 -9.26 9.81 8.61
C LEU A 230 -9.03 10.89 7.53
N LEU A 231 -8.44 10.55 6.38
CA LEU A 231 -8.09 11.54 5.34
C LEU A 231 -9.30 12.30 4.78
N TYR A 232 -10.45 11.64 4.59
CA TYR A 232 -11.67 12.34 4.14
C TYR A 232 -12.17 13.37 5.16
N ARG A 233 -12.12 13.01 6.45
CA ARG A 233 -12.45 13.94 7.54
C ARG A 233 -11.46 15.10 7.57
N ALA A 234 -10.17 14.79 7.47
CA ALA A 234 -9.11 15.79 7.40
C ALA A 234 -9.29 16.72 6.20
N ALA A 235 -9.71 16.23 5.04
CA ALA A 235 -9.98 17.04 3.85
C ALA A 235 -11.13 18.03 4.04
N THR A 236 -12.01 17.78 5.01
CA THR A 236 -13.16 18.62 5.33
C THR A 236 -12.85 19.63 6.45
N GLU A 237 -11.97 19.26 7.38
CA GLU A 237 -11.69 20.03 8.60
C GLU A 237 -10.35 20.77 8.58
N LEU A 238 -9.39 20.37 7.74
CA LEU A 238 -8.08 21.02 7.64
C LEU A 238 -8.02 21.97 6.44
N PRO A 239 -7.17 23.02 6.51
CA PRO A 239 -6.88 23.86 5.35
C PRO A 239 -6.39 23.01 4.17
N PRO A 240 -6.82 23.32 2.94
CA PRO A 240 -6.30 22.64 1.77
C PRO A 240 -4.80 22.95 1.61
N PRO A 241 -3.99 21.97 1.16
CA PRO A 241 -2.59 22.22 0.86
C PRO A 241 -2.44 23.25 -0.28
N PRO A 242 -1.33 24.01 -0.34
CA PRO A 242 -1.07 24.94 -1.43
C PRO A 242 -1.02 24.21 -2.79
N GLU A 243 -1.59 24.82 -3.84
CA GLU A 243 -1.65 24.22 -5.19
C GLU A 243 -0.25 24.01 -5.83
N GLU A 244 0.76 24.78 -5.40
CA GLU A 244 2.09 24.82 -6.03
C GLU A 244 3.05 23.70 -5.58
N ALA A 245 2.75 22.97 -4.51
CA ALA A 245 3.71 22.01 -3.91
C ALA A 245 3.93 20.71 -4.72
N HIS A 246 3.21 20.52 -5.82
CA HIS A 246 3.22 19.27 -6.60
C HIS A 246 3.40 19.47 -8.12
N HIS A 247 3.71 20.69 -8.55
CA HIS A 247 3.96 21.03 -9.96
C HIS A 247 5.31 21.73 -10.10
N HIS A 248 6.40 20.98 -9.95
CA HIS A 248 7.73 21.40 -10.38
C HIS A 248 8.31 20.33 -11.30
#